data_AF-A0AAV1LYF7-F1
#
_entry.id   AF-A0AAV1LYF7-F1
#
_cell.length_a   1.000
_cell.length_b   1.000
_cell.length_c   1.000
_cell.angle_alpha   90.00
_cell.angle_beta   90.00
_cell.angle_gamma   90.00
#
_symmetry.space_group_name_H-M   'P 1'
#
loop_
_entity.id
_entity.type
_entity.pdbx_description
1 polymer ?
#
loop_
_entity_poly.entity_id
_entity_poly.type
_entity_poly.pdbx_seq_one_letter_code
_entity_poly.pdbx_strand_id
1 'polypeptide(L)' 'MQITTTSTRPFEKISLDIVGPLPEAGFHKLRFILTLQDDLTKFSTAYPISNVTAEETCEALVHFIS' A
#
# COMPACT_ATOMS: atom_id res chain seq x y z
N MET A 1 -0.82 28.89 -9.90
CA MET A 1 -1.62 27.68 -10.18
C MET A 1 -0.68 26.62 -10.70
N GLN A 2 -0.32 25.62 -9.89
CA GLN A 2 0.50 24.50 -10.37
C GLN A 2 -0.43 23.54 -11.14
N ILE A 3 -0.19 23.38 -12.44
CA ILE A 3 -1.11 22.71 -13.37
C ILE A 3 -0.99 21.18 -13.25
N THR A 4 0.15 20.66 -12.75
CA THR A 4 0.38 19.22 -12.62
C THR A 4 1.25 18.91 -11.40
N THR A 5 0.88 17.89 -10.64
CA THR A 5 1.65 17.35 -9.51
C THR A 5 2.49 16.14 -9.94
N THR A 6 3.07 16.18 -11.14
CA THR A 6 3.85 15.07 -11.68
C THR A 6 5.10 14.86 -10.83
N SER A 7 5.28 13.64 -10.32
CA SER A 7 6.45 13.24 -9.55
C SER A 7 7.72 13.30 -10.41
N THR A 8 8.81 13.82 -9.86
CA THR A 8 10.09 14.00 -10.56
C THR A 8 11.19 13.07 -10.06
N ARG A 9 11.00 12.47 -8.88
CA ARG A 9 11.92 11.50 -8.27
C ARG A 9 11.16 10.24 -7.82
N PRO A 10 11.82 9.06 -7.81
CA PRO A 10 11.23 7.86 -7.24
C PRO A 10 10.80 8.09 -5.80
N PHE A 11 9.63 7.56 -5.43
CA PHE A 11 9.04 7.63 -4.09
C PHE A 11 8.66 9.04 -3.61
N GLU A 12 8.55 10.02 -4.52
CA GLU A 12 8.05 11.37 -4.19
C GLU A 12 6.54 11.38 -3.91
N LYS A 13 5.79 10.48 -4.55
CA LYS A 13 4.37 10.25 -4.30
C LYS A 13 4.08 8.77 -4.43
N ILE A 14 3.45 8.22 -3.40
CA ILE A 14 3.01 6.82 -3.36
C ILE A 14 1.49 6.83 -3.21
N SER A 15 0.83 6.06 -4.06
CA SER A 15 -0.59 5.74 -3.90
C SER A 15 -0.73 4.49 -3.04
N LEU A 16 -1.60 4.53 -2.04
CA LEU A 16 -1.94 3.40 -1.19
C LEU A 16 -3.42 3.05 -1.42
N ASP A 17 -3.72 1.76 -1.56
CA ASP A 17 -5.09 1.27 -1.68
C ASP A 17 -5.24 -0.11 -1.05
N ILE A 18 -6.48 -0.50 -0.73
CA ILE A 18 -6.79 -1.77 -0.06
C ILE A 18 -7.72 -2.60 -0.93
N VAL A 19 -7.29 -3.83 -1.22
CA VAL A 19 -8.11 -4.82 -1.90
C VAL A 19 -8.73 -5.78 -0.88
N GLY A 20 -10.06 -5.92 -0.92
CA GLY A 20 -10.78 -6.93 -0.16
C GLY A 20 -12.19 -6.50 0.25
N PRO A 21 -12.88 -7.29 1.08
CA PRO A 21 -12.39 -8.54 1.67
C PRO A 21 -12.29 -9.68 0.66
N LEU A 22 -11.20 -10.44 0.73
CA LEU A 22 -10.95 -11.68 0.00
C LEU A 22 -11.33 -12.89 0.89
N PRO A 23 -11.49 -14.10 0.31
CA PRO A 23 -11.61 -15.32 1.10
C PRO A 23 -10.46 -15.44 2.10
N GLU A 24 -10.78 -15.75 3.36
CA GLU A 24 -9.78 -15.85 4.43
C GLU A 24 -8.72 -16.89 4.07
N ALA A 25 -7.45 -16.48 4.08
CA ALA A 25 -6.32 -17.34 3.78
C ALA A 25 -5.48 -17.65 5.03
N GLY A 26 -5.24 -18.94 5.25
CA GLY A 26 -4.33 -19.45 6.29
C GLY A 26 -4.81 -19.25 7.74
N PHE A 27 -3.95 -19.61 8.68
CA PHE A 27 -4.25 -19.53 10.12
C PHE A 27 -4.47 -18.10 10.63
N HIS A 28 -3.83 -17.12 9.98
CA HIS A 28 -3.90 -15.71 10.35
C HIS A 28 -5.13 -14.98 9.80
N LYS A 29 -5.99 -15.67 9.04
CA LYS A 29 -7.22 -15.12 8.44
C LYS A 29 -6.97 -13.84 7.64
N LEU A 30 -5.90 -13.84 6.85
CA LEU A 30 -5.56 -12.73 5.97
C LEU A 30 -6.67 -12.58 4.95
N ARG A 31 -7.26 -11.39 4.88
CA ARG A 31 -8.46 -11.13 4.06
C ARG A 31 -8.35 -9.83 3.25
N PHE A 32 -7.30 -9.05 3.44
CA PHE A 32 -7.07 -7.81 2.71
C PHE A 32 -5.65 -7.78 2.17
N ILE A 33 -5.46 -6.96 1.13
CA ILE A 33 -4.14 -6.68 0.57
C ILE A 33 -3.96 -5.16 0.56
N LEU A 34 -2.97 -4.67 1.29
CA LEU A 34 -2.50 -3.30 1.18
C LEU A 34 -1.58 -3.19 -0.03
N THR A 35 -1.94 -2.35 -0.98
CA THR A 35 -1.16 -2.08 -2.19
C THR A 35 -0.47 -0.73 -2.06
N LEU A 36 0.78 -0.66 -2.52
CA LEU A 36 1.54 0.58 -2.62
C LEU A 36 2.08 0.68 -4.04
N GLN A 37 1.96 1.85 -4.64
CA GLN A 37 2.48 2.11 -5.97
C GLN A 37 3.15 3.49 -6.05
N ASP A 38 4.40 3.50 -6.48
CA ASP A 38 5.11 4.75 -6.79
C ASP A 38 4.54 5.39 -8.06
N ASP A 39 4.23 6.68 -7.98
CA ASP A 39 3.60 7.44 -9.06
C ASP A 39 4.52 7.58 -10.28
N LEU A 40 5.83 7.71 -10.09
CA LEU A 40 6.79 7.93 -11.18
C LEU A 40 7.21 6.63 -11.87
N THR A 41 7.82 5.72 -11.10
CA THR A 41 8.44 4.49 -11.62
C THR A 41 7.43 3.39 -11.92
N LYS A 42 6.19 3.53 -11.41
CA LYS A 42 5.16 2.47 -11.40
C LYS A 42 5.60 1.21 -10.66
N PHE A 43 6.61 1.32 -9.79
CA PHE A 43 6.95 0.25 -8.87
C PHE A 43 5.76 -0.02 -7.94
N SER A 44 5.33 -1.29 -7.87
CA SER A 44 4.20 -1.70 -7.05
C SER A 44 4.59 -2.84 -6.12
N THR A 45 4.11 -2.77 -4.88
CA THR A 45 4.24 -3.83 -3.87
C THR A 45 2.89 -4.05 -3.18
N ALA A 46 2.74 -5.22 -2.56
CA ALA A 46 1.52 -5.64 -1.92
C ALA A 46 1.81 -6.42 -0.64
N TYR A 47 1.10 -6.09 0.44
CA TYR A 47 1.22 -6.72 1.75
C TYR A 47 -0.11 -7.31 2.18
N PRO A 48 -0.17 -8.59 2.57
CA PRO A 48 -1.39 -9.16 3.10
C PRO A 48 -1.63 -8.66 4.53
N ILE A 49 -2.85 -8.21 4.83
CA ILE A 49 -3.26 -7.76 6.17
C ILE A 49 -4.57 -8.45 6.59
N SER A 50 -4.80 -8.54 7.90
CA SER A 50 -5.98 -9.22 8.45
C SER A 50 -7.15 -8.27 8.64
N ASN A 51 -6.87 -6.99 8.93
CA ASN A 51 -7.86 -5.95 9.17
C ASN A 51 -7.45 -4.63 8.50
N VAL A 52 -8.44 -3.77 8.24
CA VAL A 52 -8.23 -2.42 7.68
C VAL A 52 -8.16 -1.41 8.84
N THR A 53 -7.15 -1.55 9.69
CA THR A 53 -6.90 -0.61 10.79
C THR A 53 -5.72 0.30 10.43
N ALA A 54 -5.67 1.48 11.06
CA ALA A 54 -4.54 2.39 10.91
C ALA A 54 -3.23 1.75 11.40
N GLU A 55 -3.29 0.95 12.46
CA GLU A 55 -2.14 0.25 13.02
C GLU A 55 -1.54 -0.76 12.04
N GLU A 56 -2.33 -1.71 11.52
CA GLU A 56 -1.83 -2.71 10.54
C GLU A 56 -1.34 -2.05 9.24
N THR A 57 -2.01 -0.98 8.80
CA THR A 57 -1.57 -0.20 7.62
C THR A 57 -0.23 0.48 7.87
N CYS A 58 -0.05 1.09 9.05
CA CYS A 58 1.20 1.73 9.44
C CYS A 58 2.34 0.72 9.59
N GLU A 59 2.10 -0.45 10.19
CA GLU A 59 3.10 -1.50 10.31
C GLU A 59 3.61 -1.96 8.94
N ALA A 60 2.69 -2.22 7.99
CA ALA A 60 3.05 -2.61 6.63
C ALA A 60 3.78 -1.48 5.88
N LEU A 61 3.36 -0.23 6.07
CA LEU A 61 4.04 0.93 5.48
C LEU A 61 5.44 1.14 6.06
N VAL A 62 5.62 1.00 7.38
CA VAL A 62 6.93 1.09 8.04
C VAL A 62 7.86 0.01 7.51
N HIS A 63 7.38 -1.23 7.39
CA HIS A 63 8.15 -2.33 6.81
C HIS A 63 8.59 -2.06 5.36
N PHE A 64 7.83 -1.28 4.59
CA PHE A 64 8.23 -0.92 3.22
C PHE A 64 9.34 0.15 3.19
N ILE A 65 9.32 1.11 4.13
CA ILE A 65 10.25 2.26 4.13
C ILE A 65 11.51 2.04 4.97
N SER A 66 11.52 1.08 5.90
CA SER A 66 12.65 0.75 6.79
C SER A 66 13.58 -0.30 6.20
#